data_AF-A0A963FH06-F1
#
_entry.id   AF-A0A963FH06-F1
#
_cell.length_a   1.000
_cell.length_b   1.000
_cell.length_c   1.000
_cell.angle_alpha   90.00
_cell.angle_beta   90.00
_cell.angle_gamma   90.00
#
_symmetry.space_group_name_H-M   'P 1'
#
loop_
_entity.id
_entity.type
_entity.pdbx_description
1 polymer ?
#
loop_
_entity_poly.entity_id
_entity_poly.type
_entity_poly.pdbx_seq_one_letter_code
_entity_poly.pdbx_strand_id
1 'polypeptide(L)'
;FDQNQMFDFYDGGGLDMACLGMAECDEMGNVNVSRFGPRLIGCGGFINIISQNTRSMIFAGTFTAGGLKVAVAEGKLQILQEGRARKFVKQVNQVTFSGDYAAKRGQPVYFVTERCVFQRGRKGLVLTEVAPGIDIEKDILAHMDFTPIVRDPILMDTRIFRAEPMGLEADLLNLDLADRISYDPTRNILFLNFEGMYVRVKADIVSLRNLLEQRCKEIGKRVGVFVNYDTFRINENVADDLADMDRYMLEHYWTNITRYATSAFMRMKLDQAFSQRNIAPHVFERKEEAQAFLTSAK
;
A
#
# COMPACT_ATOMS: atom_id res chain seq x y z
N PHE A 1 7.65 27.65 -1.53
CA PHE A 1 9.12 27.63 -1.55
C PHE A 1 9.58 28.40 -2.77
N ASP A 2 10.62 29.22 -2.63
CA ASP A 2 11.30 29.79 -3.79
C ASP A 2 11.88 28.66 -4.66
N GLN A 3 11.98 28.85 -5.96
CA GLN A 3 12.35 27.81 -6.91
C GLN A 3 13.72 27.19 -6.58
N ASN A 4 14.66 28.00 -6.09
CA ASN A 4 16.00 27.55 -5.68
C ASN A 4 15.94 26.60 -4.47
N GLN A 5 15.12 26.91 -3.47
CA GLN A 5 14.96 26.07 -2.28
C GLN A 5 14.33 24.72 -2.58
N MET A 6 13.45 24.64 -3.60
CA MET A 6 12.89 23.36 -4.04
C MET A 6 13.95 22.50 -4.73
N PHE A 7 14.85 23.11 -5.52
CA PHE A 7 15.96 22.37 -6.12
C PHE A 7 16.95 21.86 -5.06
N ASP A 8 17.30 22.68 -4.07
CA ASP A 8 18.16 22.25 -2.96
C ASP A 8 17.54 21.07 -2.18
N PHE A 9 16.21 21.05 -2.02
CA PHE A 9 15.50 19.95 -1.36
C PHE A 9 15.49 18.66 -2.20
N TYR A 10 15.33 18.78 -3.52
CA TYR A 10 15.41 17.64 -4.45
C TYR A 10 16.82 17.06 -4.51
N ASP A 11 17.83 17.94 -4.61
CA ASP A 11 19.23 17.55 -4.64
C ASP A 11 19.67 16.95 -3.29
N GLY A 12 19.10 17.44 -2.19
CA GLY A 12 19.30 16.90 -0.84
C GLY A 12 18.64 15.53 -0.58
N GLY A 13 17.88 14.98 -1.54
CA GLY A 13 17.23 13.68 -1.36
C GLY A 13 16.02 13.70 -0.44
N GLY A 14 15.37 14.85 -0.29
CA GLY A 14 14.16 14.98 0.51
C GLY A 14 12.94 14.24 -0.07
N LEU A 15 13.07 13.64 -1.26
CA LEU A 15 12.00 12.89 -1.91
C LEU A 15 12.13 11.39 -1.65
N ASP A 16 11.14 10.82 -0.95
CA ASP A 16 11.00 9.37 -0.82
C ASP A 16 10.56 8.73 -2.15
N MET A 17 9.70 9.41 -2.92
CA MET A 17 9.13 8.89 -4.16
C MET A 17 8.92 9.98 -5.20
N ALA A 18 9.21 9.66 -6.47
CA ALA A 18 8.90 10.52 -7.62
C ALA A 18 8.07 9.76 -8.66
N CYS A 19 6.93 10.35 -9.05
CA CYS A 19 6.05 9.83 -10.10
C CYS A 19 6.14 10.73 -11.34
N LEU A 20 6.61 10.17 -12.44
CA LEU A 20 7.01 10.93 -13.63
C LEU A 20 6.47 10.30 -14.91
N GLY A 21 6.23 11.12 -15.94
CA GLY A 21 5.90 10.64 -17.28
C GLY A 21 7.11 10.07 -18.03
N MET A 22 6.87 9.21 -19.02
CA MET A 22 7.91 8.76 -19.96
C MET A 22 7.45 8.88 -21.41
N ALA A 23 8.38 9.26 -22.29
CA ALA A 23 8.15 9.28 -23.74
C ALA A 23 8.70 8.02 -24.42
N GLU A 24 9.97 7.67 -24.17
CA GLU A 24 10.57 6.42 -24.65
C GLU A 24 11.37 5.74 -23.53
N CYS A 25 11.44 4.42 -23.56
CA CYS A 25 12.22 3.59 -22.64
C CYS A 25 13.00 2.52 -23.41
N ASP A 26 14.23 2.22 -22.99
CA ASP A 26 15.04 1.15 -23.57
C ASP A 26 15.17 -0.11 -22.70
N GLU A 27 15.81 -1.15 -23.25
CA GLU A 27 16.03 -2.44 -22.59
C GLU A 27 16.84 -2.33 -21.29
N MET A 28 17.69 -1.31 -21.20
CA MET A 28 18.53 -1.01 -20.05
C MET A 28 17.80 -0.11 -19.04
N GLY A 29 16.55 0.25 -19.29
CA GLY A 29 15.73 1.11 -18.43
C GLY A 29 16.12 2.58 -18.49
N ASN A 30 16.83 3.02 -19.54
CA ASN A 30 17.04 4.42 -19.80
C ASN A 30 15.73 5.05 -20.31
N VAL A 31 15.49 6.31 -19.93
CA VAL A 31 14.28 7.04 -20.32
C VAL A 31 14.65 8.29 -21.08
N ASN A 32 13.91 8.54 -22.16
CA ASN A 32 13.94 9.78 -22.91
C ASN A 32 12.65 10.56 -22.62
N VAL A 33 12.81 11.85 -22.27
CA VAL A 33 11.72 12.82 -22.21
C VAL A 33 12.03 14.11 -22.98
N SER A 34 13.29 14.32 -23.36
CA SER A 34 13.77 15.62 -23.84
C SER A 34 13.52 15.86 -25.33
N ARG A 35 13.53 14.79 -26.14
CA ARG A 35 13.47 14.91 -27.60
C ARG A 35 12.52 13.89 -28.21
N PHE A 36 11.48 14.41 -28.88
CA PHE A 36 10.50 13.63 -29.63
C PHE A 36 10.64 13.97 -31.13
N GLY A 37 11.36 13.15 -31.88
CA GLY A 37 11.63 13.40 -33.31
C GLY A 37 12.28 14.78 -33.56
N PRO A 38 11.63 15.70 -34.32
CA PRO A 38 12.14 17.05 -34.59
C PRO A 38 11.80 18.08 -33.49
N ARG A 39 11.00 17.75 -32.46
CA ARG A 39 10.64 18.67 -31.38
C ARG A 39 11.50 18.42 -30.13
N LEU A 40 12.27 19.44 -29.75
CA LEU A 40 12.94 19.53 -28.46
C LEU A 40 11.97 20.12 -27.44
N ILE A 41 11.52 19.31 -26.50
CA ILE A 41 10.64 19.73 -25.39
C ILE A 41 11.49 20.24 -24.22
N GLY A 42 12.75 19.78 -24.14
CA GLY A 42 13.67 20.10 -23.05
C GLY A 42 13.55 19.11 -21.90
N CYS A 43 14.61 19.01 -21.10
CA CYS A 43 14.67 18.08 -19.95
C CYS A 43 14.07 18.67 -18.67
N GLY A 44 13.60 19.91 -18.67
CA GLY A 44 13.01 20.58 -17.50
C GLY A 44 13.79 20.36 -16.19
N GLY A 45 13.07 20.24 -15.08
CA GLY A 45 13.61 19.76 -13.80
C GLY A 45 13.68 18.23 -13.68
N PHE A 46 13.42 17.50 -14.78
CA PHE A 46 13.42 16.03 -14.78
C PHE A 46 14.79 15.51 -14.34
N ILE A 47 15.88 16.05 -14.90
CA ILE A 47 17.23 15.64 -14.51
C ILE A 47 17.51 15.90 -13.01
N ASN A 48 17.03 17.02 -12.44
CA ASN A 48 17.24 17.33 -11.02
C ASN A 48 16.44 16.38 -10.10
N ILE A 49 15.19 16.07 -10.43
CA ILE A 49 14.36 15.13 -9.67
C ILE A 49 14.89 13.69 -9.79
N ILE A 50 15.45 13.34 -10.95
CA ILE A 50 15.75 11.96 -11.35
C ILE A 50 17.20 11.55 -11.11
N SER A 51 18.16 12.48 -11.18
CA SER A 51 19.58 12.12 -11.23
C SER A 51 20.25 12.00 -9.87
N GLN A 52 19.75 12.64 -8.81
CA GLN A 52 20.59 12.82 -7.63
C GLN A 52 20.19 12.11 -6.35
N ASN A 53 18.94 11.99 -5.87
CA ASN A 53 18.76 11.34 -4.54
C ASN A 53 17.36 10.80 -4.16
N THR A 54 16.40 10.69 -5.08
CA THR A 54 15.08 10.15 -4.73
C THR A 54 15.17 8.67 -4.31
N ARG A 55 14.47 8.25 -3.25
CA ARG A 55 14.56 6.85 -2.77
C ARG A 55 13.87 5.84 -3.68
N SER A 56 12.74 6.17 -4.29
CA SER A 56 11.99 5.31 -5.21
C SER A 56 11.46 6.08 -6.43
N MET A 57 11.44 5.44 -7.60
CA MET A 57 11.03 6.11 -8.84
C MET A 57 9.94 5.33 -9.56
N ILE A 58 8.91 6.03 -10.02
CA ILE A 58 7.77 5.47 -10.74
C ILE A 58 7.57 6.26 -12.03
N PHE A 59 7.73 5.59 -13.17
CA PHE A 59 7.40 6.12 -14.47
C PHE A 59 5.99 5.68 -14.86
N ALA A 60 5.05 6.61 -14.94
CA ALA A 60 3.68 6.35 -15.34
C ALA A 60 3.43 6.82 -16.77
N GLY A 61 2.88 5.97 -17.62
CA GLY A 61 2.51 6.38 -18.97
C GLY A 61 1.85 5.28 -19.77
N THR A 62 1.24 5.66 -20.90
CA THR A 62 0.65 4.67 -21.80
C THR A 62 1.72 3.81 -22.46
N PHE A 63 1.43 2.54 -22.73
CA PHE A 63 2.37 1.62 -23.37
C PHE A 63 2.71 2.04 -24.81
N THR A 64 1.69 2.43 -25.58
CA THR A 64 1.82 2.97 -26.93
C THR A 64 1.35 4.43 -26.98
N ALA A 65 1.83 5.17 -27.97
CA ALA A 65 1.47 6.56 -28.23
C ALA A 65 0.71 6.70 -29.55
N GLY A 66 -0.10 7.77 -29.66
CA GLY A 66 -0.77 8.14 -30.91
C GLY A 66 -2.08 7.39 -31.16
N GLY A 67 -3.06 7.58 -30.29
CA GLY A 67 -4.44 7.13 -30.51
C GLY A 67 -4.86 5.85 -29.78
N LEU A 68 -4.08 5.42 -28.78
CA LEU A 68 -4.47 4.31 -27.90
C LEU A 68 -5.83 4.60 -27.24
N LYS A 69 -6.79 3.69 -27.44
CA LYS A 69 -8.06 3.70 -26.72
C LYS A 69 -8.20 2.38 -25.97
N VAL A 70 -8.36 2.51 -24.66
CA VAL A 70 -8.63 1.40 -23.76
C VAL A 70 -9.99 1.60 -23.11
N ALA A 71 -10.69 0.50 -22.87
CA ALA A 71 -11.91 0.45 -22.10
C ALA A 71 -11.74 -0.55 -20.96
N VAL A 72 -12.32 -0.24 -19.81
CA VAL A 72 -12.40 -1.17 -18.69
C VAL A 72 -13.83 -1.67 -18.63
N ALA A 73 -14.02 -2.97 -18.86
CA ALA A 73 -15.32 -3.63 -18.85
C ALA A 73 -15.23 -4.92 -18.03
N GLU A 74 -16.21 -5.13 -17.14
CA GLU A 74 -16.30 -6.34 -16.31
C GLU A 74 -15.05 -6.65 -15.47
N GLY A 75 -14.33 -5.63 -14.99
CA GLY A 75 -13.10 -5.82 -14.22
C GLY A 75 -11.89 -6.26 -15.04
N LYS A 76 -11.96 -6.13 -16.38
CA LYS A 76 -10.89 -6.43 -17.31
C LYS A 76 -10.55 -5.22 -18.18
N LEU A 77 -9.29 -5.10 -18.54
CA LEU A 77 -8.83 -4.13 -19.52
C LEU A 77 -9.04 -4.68 -20.94
N GLN A 78 -9.65 -3.88 -21.80
CA GLN A 78 -9.82 -4.16 -23.21
C GLN A 78 -9.18 -3.05 -24.05
N ILE A 79 -8.30 -3.44 -24.97
CA ILE A 79 -7.69 -2.51 -25.93
C ILE A 79 -8.64 -2.39 -27.12
N LEU A 80 -9.33 -1.25 -27.25
CA LEU A 80 -10.25 -0.99 -28.36
C LEU A 80 -9.51 -0.55 -29.62
N GLN A 81 -8.44 0.22 -29.45
CA GLN A 81 -7.62 0.74 -30.53
C GLN A 81 -6.19 0.87 -30.06
N GLU A 82 -5.26 0.24 -30.77
CA GLU A 82 -3.84 0.30 -30.43
C GLU A 82 -3.19 1.60 -30.94
N GLY A 83 -2.20 2.09 -30.20
CA GLY A 83 -1.41 3.26 -30.56
C GLY A 83 -0.45 2.98 -31.73
N ARG A 84 -0.18 4.01 -32.54
CA ARG A 84 0.67 3.90 -33.74
C ARG A 84 2.17 3.92 -33.46
N ALA A 85 2.58 4.47 -32.32
CA ALA A 85 3.99 4.63 -31.95
C ALA A 85 4.32 3.81 -30.71
N ARG A 86 5.41 3.04 -30.78
CA ARG A 86 5.94 2.25 -29.67
C ARG A 86 6.80 3.15 -28.78
N LYS A 87 6.67 3.00 -27.46
CA LYS A 87 7.54 3.70 -26.49
C LYS A 87 8.72 2.86 -26.01
N PHE A 88 8.62 1.53 -26.10
CA PHE A 88 9.66 0.59 -25.71
C PHE A 88 10.53 0.23 -26.91
N VAL A 89 11.65 0.93 -27.04
CA VAL A 89 12.58 0.85 -28.17
C VAL A 89 13.87 0.16 -27.74
N LYS A 90 14.66 -0.41 -28.67
CA LYS A 90 15.96 -1.02 -28.30
C LYS A 90 16.96 -0.02 -27.71
N GLN A 91 16.98 1.19 -28.25
CA GLN A 91 17.90 2.24 -27.82
C GLN A 91 17.19 3.59 -27.93
N VAL A 92 17.18 4.35 -26.85
CA VAL A 92 16.60 5.71 -26.86
C VAL A 92 17.49 6.69 -27.62
N ASN A 93 16.87 7.66 -28.28
CA ASN A 93 17.59 8.70 -29.03
C ASN A 93 18.39 9.64 -28.13
N GLN A 94 17.88 9.94 -26.94
CA GLN A 94 18.55 10.78 -25.95
C GLN A 94 18.28 10.26 -24.55
N VAL A 95 19.36 9.91 -23.84
CA VAL A 95 19.29 9.45 -22.46
C VAL A 95 19.05 10.66 -21.56
N THR A 96 17.83 10.81 -21.03
CA THR A 96 17.53 11.78 -19.97
C THR A 96 17.69 11.15 -18.58
N PHE A 97 17.45 9.84 -18.47
CA PHE A 97 17.66 9.04 -17.29
C PHE A 97 18.46 7.78 -17.61
N SER A 98 19.44 7.45 -16.77
CA SER A 98 20.20 6.20 -16.89
C SER A 98 19.70 5.15 -15.91
N GLY A 99 19.10 4.09 -16.45
CA GLY A 99 18.62 2.96 -15.64
C GLY A 99 19.77 2.14 -15.02
N ASP A 100 20.94 2.08 -15.68
CA ASP A 100 22.12 1.41 -15.14
C ASP A 100 22.67 2.11 -13.89
N TYR A 101 22.67 3.45 -13.89
CA TYR A 101 23.09 4.22 -12.72
C TYR A 101 22.16 3.98 -11.52
N ALA A 102 20.85 3.98 -11.73
CA ALA A 102 19.87 3.67 -10.69
C ALA A 102 20.02 2.24 -10.15
N ALA A 103 20.27 1.26 -11.03
CA ALA A 103 20.52 -0.13 -10.64
C ALA A 103 21.79 -0.28 -9.78
N LYS A 104 22.87 0.46 -10.09
CA LYS A 104 24.11 0.48 -9.28
C LYS A 104 23.87 1.05 -7.89
N ARG A 105 23.01 2.06 -7.77
CA ARG A 105 22.62 2.62 -6.47
C ARG A 105 21.62 1.75 -5.69
N GLY A 106 21.09 0.70 -6.31
CA GLY A 106 20.05 -0.14 -5.71
C GLY A 106 18.71 0.60 -5.56
N GLN A 107 18.49 1.66 -6.32
CA GLN A 107 17.25 2.43 -6.28
C GLN A 107 16.15 1.64 -7.03
N PRO A 108 14.99 1.38 -6.40
CA PRO A 108 13.88 0.74 -7.09
C PRO A 108 13.25 1.70 -8.11
N VAL A 109 13.11 1.21 -9.34
CA VAL A 109 12.48 1.94 -10.45
C VAL A 109 11.37 1.08 -11.04
N TYR A 110 10.18 1.65 -11.15
CA TYR A 110 8.99 1.00 -11.70
C TYR A 110 8.50 1.75 -12.94
N PHE A 111 7.97 1.02 -13.91
CA PHE A 111 7.34 1.53 -15.11
C PHE A 111 5.90 1.01 -15.13
N VAL A 112 4.96 1.87 -14.79
CA VAL A 112 3.54 1.57 -14.68
C VAL A 112 2.85 2.02 -15.95
N THR A 113 2.20 1.08 -16.63
CA THR A 113 1.37 1.34 -17.81
C THR A 113 -0.08 0.94 -17.54
N GLU A 114 -0.96 1.20 -18.50
CA GLU A 114 -2.35 0.76 -18.40
C GLU A 114 -2.46 -0.78 -18.41
N ARG A 115 -1.55 -1.47 -19.09
CA ARG A 115 -1.62 -2.91 -19.37
C ARG A 115 -0.66 -3.78 -18.55
N CYS A 116 0.41 -3.20 -18.03
CA CYS A 116 1.44 -3.92 -17.28
C CYS A 116 2.33 -3.01 -16.43
N VAL A 117 3.00 -3.61 -15.46
CA VAL A 117 4.03 -2.98 -14.63
C VAL A 117 5.36 -3.68 -14.86
N PHE A 118 6.39 -2.90 -15.17
CA PHE A 118 7.77 -3.38 -15.18
C PHE A 118 8.54 -2.83 -14.00
N GLN A 119 9.44 -3.64 -13.46
CA GLN A 119 10.43 -3.22 -12.49
C GLN A 119 11.81 -3.29 -13.11
N ARG A 120 12.66 -2.28 -12.87
CA ARG A 120 14.07 -2.37 -13.23
C ARG A 120 14.78 -3.32 -12.27
N GLY A 121 15.06 -4.53 -12.72
CA GLY A 121 15.98 -5.45 -12.03
C GLY A 121 17.43 -5.07 -12.28
N ARG A 122 18.41 -5.83 -11.78
CA ARG A 122 19.84 -5.56 -12.05
C ARG A 122 20.22 -5.78 -13.53
N LYS A 123 19.61 -6.78 -14.18
CA LYS A 123 19.96 -7.23 -15.53
C LYS A 123 19.14 -6.60 -16.67
N GLY A 124 18.08 -5.86 -16.34
CA GLY A 124 17.17 -5.27 -17.32
C GLY A 124 15.77 -5.07 -16.73
N LEU A 125 14.80 -4.78 -17.58
CA LEU A 125 13.39 -4.65 -17.20
C LEU A 125 12.75 -6.03 -16.94
N VAL A 126 12.08 -6.16 -15.82
CA VAL A 126 11.36 -7.36 -15.38
C VAL A 126 9.87 -7.05 -15.43
N LEU A 127 9.08 -7.86 -16.13
CA LEU A 127 7.62 -7.77 -16.11
C LEU A 127 7.12 -8.37 -14.78
N THR A 128 6.53 -7.53 -13.93
CA THR A 128 6.07 -7.93 -12.59
C THR A 128 4.57 -8.10 -12.51
N GLU A 129 3.80 -7.21 -13.15
CA GLU A 129 2.34 -7.25 -13.10
C GLU A 129 1.72 -7.08 -14.49
N VAL A 130 0.57 -7.74 -14.71
CA VAL A 130 -0.19 -7.67 -15.97
C VAL A 130 -1.66 -7.41 -15.67
N ALA A 131 -2.28 -6.52 -16.44
CA ALA A 131 -3.69 -6.20 -16.31
C ALA A 131 -4.58 -7.40 -16.67
N PRO A 132 -5.68 -7.64 -15.95
CA PRO A 132 -6.61 -8.72 -16.27
C PRO A 132 -7.24 -8.47 -17.65
N GLY A 133 -7.16 -9.46 -18.53
CA GLY A 133 -7.69 -9.39 -19.90
C GLY A 133 -6.64 -9.07 -20.98
N ILE A 134 -5.38 -8.88 -20.60
CA ILE A 134 -4.26 -8.62 -21.52
C ILE A 134 -3.45 -9.89 -21.76
N ASP A 135 -3.12 -10.15 -23.03
CA ASP A 135 -2.25 -11.25 -23.45
C ASP A 135 -0.80 -10.77 -23.52
N ILE A 136 0.10 -11.44 -22.78
CA ILE A 136 1.51 -11.04 -22.69
C ILE A 136 2.19 -11.08 -24.06
N GLU A 137 1.92 -12.08 -24.90
CA GLU A 137 2.59 -12.21 -26.18
C GLU A 137 2.05 -11.19 -27.19
N LYS A 138 0.72 -11.08 -27.29
CA LYS A 138 0.07 -10.26 -28.32
C LYS A 138 0.03 -8.79 -27.98
N ASP A 139 -0.26 -8.45 -26.72
CA ASP A 139 -0.52 -7.07 -26.33
C ASP A 139 0.70 -6.40 -25.70
N ILE A 140 1.66 -7.18 -25.17
CA ILE A 140 2.88 -6.64 -24.56
C ILE A 140 4.09 -6.88 -25.47
N LEU A 141 4.49 -8.14 -25.67
CA LEU A 141 5.73 -8.47 -26.39
C LEU A 141 5.72 -8.03 -27.86
N ALA A 142 4.59 -8.13 -28.55
CA ALA A 142 4.48 -7.69 -29.96
C ALA A 142 4.64 -6.16 -30.16
N HIS A 143 4.47 -5.39 -29.08
CA HIS A 143 4.55 -3.93 -29.09
C HIS A 143 5.85 -3.39 -28.49
N MET A 144 6.81 -4.28 -28.18
CA MET A 144 8.16 -3.94 -27.73
C MET A 144 9.19 -4.29 -28.80
N ASP A 145 10.25 -3.49 -28.91
CA ASP A 145 11.38 -3.83 -29.79
C ASP A 145 12.43 -4.74 -29.11
N PHE A 146 12.22 -5.11 -27.84
CA PHE A 146 13.06 -6.01 -27.07
C PHE A 146 12.21 -6.92 -26.16
N THR A 147 12.79 -8.03 -25.71
CA THR A 147 12.11 -8.99 -24.82
C THR A 147 12.46 -8.70 -23.36
N PRO A 148 11.51 -8.25 -22.52
CA PRO A 148 11.74 -8.08 -21.09
C PRO A 148 11.91 -9.43 -20.39
N ILE A 149 12.45 -9.40 -19.17
CA ILE A 149 12.54 -10.58 -18.33
C ILE A 149 11.15 -10.86 -17.75
N VAL A 150 10.49 -11.91 -18.24
CA VAL A 150 9.20 -12.35 -17.70
C VAL A 150 9.47 -13.40 -16.61
N ARG A 151 9.11 -13.08 -15.36
CA ARG A 151 9.22 -14.00 -14.22
C ARG A 151 7.90 -14.02 -13.48
N ASP A 152 7.07 -14.98 -13.84
CA ASP A 152 5.77 -15.27 -13.20
C ASP A 152 4.98 -13.99 -12.84
N PRO A 153 4.54 -13.22 -13.85
CA PRO A 153 3.88 -11.95 -13.60
C PRO A 153 2.55 -12.19 -12.90
N ILE A 154 2.34 -11.47 -11.80
CA ILE A 154 1.07 -11.50 -11.08
C ILE A 154 0.03 -10.66 -11.82
N LEU A 155 -1.26 -10.98 -11.63
CA LEU A 155 -2.31 -10.10 -12.12
C LEU A 155 -2.35 -8.83 -11.27
N MET A 156 -2.47 -7.68 -11.94
CA MET A 156 -2.72 -6.41 -11.28
C MET A 156 -4.01 -6.51 -10.46
N ASP A 157 -4.06 -5.75 -9.36
CA ASP A 157 -5.21 -5.77 -8.45
C ASP A 157 -6.51 -5.47 -9.22
N THR A 158 -7.45 -6.42 -9.19
CA THR A 158 -8.72 -6.32 -9.91
C THR A 158 -9.56 -5.11 -9.49
N ARG A 159 -9.33 -4.55 -8.30
CA ARG A 159 -9.99 -3.33 -7.81
C ARG A 159 -9.64 -2.10 -8.64
N ILE A 160 -8.47 -2.08 -9.28
CA ILE A 160 -8.06 -1.00 -10.21
C ILE A 160 -9.01 -0.95 -11.42
N PHE A 161 -9.60 -2.09 -11.79
CA PHE A 161 -10.46 -2.24 -12.97
C PHE A 161 -11.95 -2.20 -12.63
N ARG A 162 -12.31 -1.81 -11.40
CA ARG A 162 -13.71 -1.63 -10.98
C ARG A 162 -13.98 -0.15 -10.74
N ALA A 163 -15.22 0.29 -11.02
CA ALA A 163 -15.65 1.67 -10.78
C ALA A 163 -15.96 1.95 -9.29
N GLU A 164 -15.96 0.91 -8.46
CA GLU A 164 -16.22 1.02 -7.03
C GLU A 164 -15.00 1.57 -6.28
N PRO A 165 -15.18 2.29 -5.15
CA PRO A 165 -14.06 2.74 -4.32
C PRO A 165 -13.18 1.57 -3.89
N MET A 166 -11.87 1.64 -4.16
CA MET A 166 -10.92 0.55 -3.88
C MET A 166 -10.75 0.22 -2.39
N GLY A 167 -11.13 1.13 -1.49
CA GLY A 167 -11.00 0.92 -0.04
C GLY A 167 -9.56 0.93 0.47
N LEU A 168 -8.62 1.54 -0.27
CA LEU A 168 -7.17 1.54 0.04
C LEU A 168 -6.83 1.99 1.47
N GLU A 169 -7.64 2.87 2.06
CA GLU A 169 -7.49 3.31 3.45
C GLU A 169 -7.54 2.12 4.42
N ALA A 170 -8.45 1.17 4.21
CA ALA A 170 -8.54 -0.01 5.07
C ALA A 170 -7.30 -0.90 4.92
N ASP A 171 -6.83 -1.16 3.70
CA ASP A 171 -5.65 -2.00 3.48
C ASP A 171 -4.37 -1.37 4.01
N LEU A 172 -4.15 -0.07 3.75
CA LEU A 172 -2.96 0.65 4.20
C LEU A 172 -2.92 0.79 5.73
N LEU A 173 -4.08 0.87 6.39
CA LEU A 173 -4.18 0.90 7.85
C LEU A 173 -4.16 -0.51 8.48
N ASN A 174 -4.59 -1.54 7.75
CA ASN A 174 -4.65 -2.93 8.23
C ASN A 174 -3.34 -3.70 8.04
N LEU A 175 -2.46 -3.30 7.11
CA LEU A 175 -1.13 -3.92 6.94
C LEU A 175 -0.24 -3.77 8.19
N ASP A 176 -0.49 -2.78 9.04
CA ASP A 176 0.19 -2.58 10.33
C ASP A 176 -0.38 -3.45 11.47
N LEU A 177 -1.43 -4.25 11.25
CA LEU A 177 -2.10 -4.98 12.34
C LEU A 177 -1.14 -5.91 13.11
N ALA A 178 -0.20 -6.55 12.43
CA ALA A 178 0.79 -7.41 13.08
C ALA A 178 1.78 -6.61 13.95
N ASP A 179 2.17 -5.40 13.51
CA ASP A 179 3.09 -4.51 14.22
C ASP A 179 2.41 -3.75 15.37
N ARG A 180 1.08 -3.62 15.29
CA ARG A 180 0.22 -3.05 16.34
C ARG A 180 -0.06 -4.03 17.49
N ILE A 181 0.31 -5.30 17.34
CA ILE A 181 0.14 -6.33 18.37
C ILE A 181 1.50 -6.61 19.02
N SER A 182 1.64 -6.23 20.28
CA SER A 182 2.86 -6.46 21.05
C SER A 182 2.55 -7.29 22.28
N TYR A 183 3.38 -8.28 22.59
CA TYR A 183 3.22 -9.12 23.78
C TYR A 183 4.37 -8.87 24.76
N ASP A 184 4.04 -8.54 26.02
CA ASP A 184 5.00 -8.45 27.11
C ASP A 184 4.98 -9.76 27.93
N PRO A 185 6.00 -10.63 27.79
CA PRO A 185 6.08 -11.90 28.52
C PRO A 185 6.31 -11.71 30.02
N THR A 186 6.82 -10.57 30.46
CA THR A 186 7.13 -10.28 31.88
C THR A 186 5.85 -10.01 32.67
N ARG A 187 4.90 -9.34 32.03
CA ARG A 187 3.61 -8.96 32.63
C ARG A 187 2.45 -9.86 32.18
N ASN A 188 2.69 -10.74 31.19
CA ASN A 188 1.67 -11.58 30.55
C ASN A 188 0.52 -10.75 29.96
N ILE A 189 0.86 -9.61 29.34
CA ILE A 189 -0.09 -8.65 28.74
C ILE A 189 0.15 -8.55 27.24
N LEU A 190 -0.94 -8.63 26.47
CA LEU A 190 -1.00 -8.37 25.03
C LEU A 190 -1.52 -6.95 24.79
N PHE A 191 -0.68 -6.11 24.18
CA PHE A 191 -1.02 -4.76 23.76
C PHE A 191 -1.53 -4.78 22.32
N LEU A 192 -2.73 -4.25 22.11
CA LEU A 192 -3.40 -4.09 20.82
C LEU A 192 -3.54 -2.60 20.54
N ASN A 193 -2.83 -2.09 19.53
CA ASN A 193 -2.92 -0.68 19.14
C ASN A 193 -3.87 -0.46 17.95
N PHE A 194 -5.16 -0.24 18.21
CA PHE A 194 -6.16 0.08 17.17
C PHE A 194 -6.28 1.59 16.91
N GLU A 195 -5.24 2.36 17.23
CA GLU A 195 -5.25 3.78 17.01
C GLU A 195 -5.37 4.13 15.52
N GLY A 196 -6.35 4.97 15.19
CA GLY A 196 -6.62 5.42 13.82
C GLY A 196 -7.20 4.37 12.88
N MET A 197 -7.50 3.16 13.38
CA MET A 197 -8.10 2.11 12.56
C MET A 197 -9.57 2.42 12.24
N TYR A 198 -10.00 2.02 11.04
CA TYR A 198 -11.40 2.13 10.63
C TYR A 198 -11.95 0.78 10.13
N VAL A 199 -12.80 0.16 10.95
CA VAL A 199 -13.46 -1.11 10.63
C VAL A 199 -14.79 -0.85 9.92
N ARG A 200 -14.90 -1.27 8.65
CA ARG A 200 -16.10 -1.04 7.82
C ARG A 200 -16.85 -2.32 7.47
N VAL A 201 -16.15 -3.44 7.33
CA VAL A 201 -16.71 -4.70 6.85
C VAL A 201 -16.42 -5.86 7.81
N LYS A 202 -17.30 -6.86 7.82
CA LYS A 202 -17.16 -8.06 8.65
C LYS A 202 -15.87 -8.85 8.36
N ALA A 203 -15.36 -8.78 7.13
CA ALA A 203 -14.10 -9.42 6.73
C ALA A 203 -12.89 -8.89 7.53
N ASP A 204 -12.88 -7.61 7.91
CA ASP A 204 -11.81 -7.00 8.71
C ASP A 204 -11.77 -7.61 10.11
N ILE A 205 -12.94 -7.83 10.72
CA ILE A 205 -13.09 -8.42 12.05
C ILE A 205 -12.67 -9.89 12.04
N VAL A 206 -13.02 -10.64 10.98
CA VAL A 206 -12.59 -12.03 10.84
C VAL A 206 -11.07 -12.14 10.69
N SER A 207 -10.45 -11.25 9.91
CA SER A 207 -8.99 -11.18 9.77
C SER A 207 -8.31 -10.84 11.09
N LEU A 208 -8.83 -9.84 11.81
CA LEU A 208 -8.36 -9.46 13.15
C LEU A 208 -8.45 -10.62 14.13
N ARG A 209 -9.58 -11.33 14.15
CA ARG A 209 -9.81 -12.51 14.98
C ARG A 209 -8.77 -13.59 14.70
N ASN A 210 -8.56 -13.94 13.44
CA ASN A 210 -7.60 -15.00 13.07
C ASN A 210 -6.17 -14.66 13.51
N LEU A 211 -5.76 -13.40 13.33
CA LEU A 211 -4.44 -12.91 13.75
C LEU A 211 -4.28 -12.98 15.28
N LEU A 212 -5.29 -12.55 16.03
CA LEU A 212 -5.32 -12.63 17.50
C LEU A 212 -5.29 -14.09 17.98
N GLU A 213 -6.06 -14.99 17.36
CA GLU A 213 -6.04 -16.42 17.69
C GLU A 213 -4.67 -17.03 17.45
N GLN A 214 -4.01 -16.69 16.35
CA GLN A 214 -2.67 -17.19 16.04
C GLN A 214 -1.66 -16.71 17.09
N ARG A 215 -1.66 -15.43 17.44
CA ARG A 215 -0.78 -14.87 18.49
C ARG A 215 -1.05 -15.49 19.86
N CYS A 216 -2.31 -15.67 20.24
CA CYS A 216 -2.66 -16.32 21.51
C CYS A 216 -2.26 -17.81 21.52
N LYS A 217 -2.36 -18.52 20.39
CA LYS A 217 -1.87 -19.90 20.24
C LYS A 217 -0.35 -19.99 20.33
N GLU A 218 0.38 -19.03 19.76
CA GLU A 218 1.85 -18.93 19.87
C GLU A 218 2.29 -18.71 21.33
N ILE A 219 1.54 -17.94 22.11
CA ILE A 219 1.84 -17.67 23.52
C ILE A 219 1.51 -18.87 24.42
N GLY A 220 0.51 -19.68 24.04
CA GLY A 220 0.16 -20.94 24.71
C GLY A 220 -0.40 -20.79 26.14
N LYS A 221 -0.70 -19.56 26.58
CA LYS A 221 -1.27 -19.24 27.90
C LYS A 221 -2.32 -18.15 27.76
N ARG A 222 -3.26 -18.08 28.71
CA ARG A 222 -4.23 -16.99 28.76
C ARG A 222 -3.53 -15.70 29.17
N VAL A 223 -3.75 -14.63 28.41
CA VAL A 223 -3.07 -13.33 28.57
C VAL A 223 -4.06 -12.24 28.96
N GLY A 224 -3.59 -11.25 29.71
CA GLY A 224 -4.33 -10.01 29.87
C GLY A 224 -4.23 -9.16 28.62
N VAL A 225 -5.28 -8.43 28.25
CA VAL A 225 -5.29 -7.66 27.00
C VAL A 225 -5.50 -6.18 27.27
N PHE A 226 -4.68 -5.36 26.63
CA PHE A 226 -4.80 -3.91 26.62
C PHE A 226 -5.09 -3.43 25.22
N VAL A 227 -6.21 -2.72 25.00
CA VAL A 227 -6.62 -2.23 23.67
C VAL A 227 -6.65 -0.71 23.65
N ASN A 228 -5.90 -0.11 22.73
CA ASN A 228 -5.95 1.32 22.43
C ASN A 228 -6.91 1.58 21.26
N TYR A 229 -7.99 2.30 21.51
CA TYR A 229 -9.00 2.74 20.52
C TYR A 229 -8.92 4.24 20.20
N ASP A 230 -7.77 4.89 20.43
CA ASP A 230 -7.63 6.31 20.15
C ASP A 230 -7.88 6.61 18.66
N THR A 231 -8.73 7.59 18.34
CA THR A 231 -9.18 7.89 16.96
C THR A 231 -9.78 6.71 16.16
N PHE A 232 -10.12 5.58 16.81
CA PHE A 232 -10.75 4.43 16.17
C PHE A 232 -12.15 4.75 15.64
N ARG A 233 -12.46 4.24 14.45
CA ARG A 233 -13.78 4.36 13.82
C ARG A 233 -14.34 2.98 13.51
N ILE A 234 -15.64 2.82 13.67
CA ILE A 234 -16.34 1.58 13.32
C ILE A 234 -17.70 1.90 12.72
N ASN A 235 -18.09 1.14 11.70
CA ASN A 235 -19.43 1.21 11.13
C ASN A 235 -20.43 0.51 12.08
N GLU A 236 -21.64 1.06 12.23
CA GLU A 236 -22.66 0.54 13.16
C GLU A 236 -23.05 -0.91 12.84
N ASN A 237 -23.04 -1.28 11.56
CA ASN A 237 -23.40 -2.63 11.11
C ASN A 237 -22.40 -3.71 11.53
N VAL A 238 -21.19 -3.34 11.96
CA VAL A 238 -20.10 -4.28 12.32
C VAL A 238 -19.67 -4.12 13.78
N ALA A 239 -20.27 -3.19 14.52
CA ALA A 239 -19.99 -3.00 15.94
C ALA A 239 -20.37 -4.24 16.78
N ASP A 240 -21.50 -4.88 16.43
CA ASP A 240 -21.92 -6.13 17.07
C ASP A 240 -20.95 -7.29 16.81
N ASP A 241 -20.45 -7.41 15.57
CA ASP A 241 -19.48 -8.45 15.20
C ASP A 241 -18.15 -8.28 15.97
N LEU A 242 -17.73 -7.03 16.23
CA LEU A 242 -16.52 -6.74 17.03
C LEU A 242 -16.74 -7.14 18.50
N ALA A 243 -17.93 -6.88 19.04
CA ALA A 243 -18.26 -7.29 20.41
C ALA A 243 -18.33 -8.81 20.56
N ASP A 244 -18.83 -9.52 19.56
CA ASP A 244 -18.83 -10.98 19.54
C ASP A 244 -17.42 -11.58 19.43
N MET A 245 -16.53 -10.94 18.67
CA MET A 245 -15.12 -11.30 18.65
C MET A 245 -14.48 -11.14 20.03
N ASP A 246 -14.68 -9.99 20.70
CA ASP A 246 -14.14 -9.72 22.04
C ASP A 246 -14.62 -10.76 23.06
N ARG A 247 -15.92 -11.12 23.03
CA ARG A 247 -16.48 -12.15 23.91
C ARG A 247 -15.83 -13.51 23.68
N TYR A 248 -15.74 -13.95 22.43
CA TYR A 248 -15.13 -15.23 22.08
C TYR A 248 -13.68 -15.31 22.58
N MET A 249 -12.93 -14.21 22.41
CA MET A 249 -11.55 -14.11 22.87
C MET A 249 -11.43 -14.11 24.40
N LEU A 250 -12.33 -13.42 25.11
CA LEU A 250 -12.42 -13.45 26.57
C LEU A 250 -12.69 -14.86 27.12
N GLU A 251 -13.54 -15.64 26.45
CA GLU A 251 -13.86 -16.99 26.91
C GLU A 251 -12.68 -17.95 26.71
N HIS A 252 -11.99 -17.87 25.58
CA HIS A 252 -11.02 -18.88 25.14
C HIS A 252 -9.55 -18.51 25.44
N TYR A 253 -9.18 -17.23 25.32
CA TYR A 253 -7.77 -16.81 25.26
C TYR A 253 -7.38 -15.69 26.23
N TRP A 254 -8.29 -14.82 26.64
CA TRP A 254 -7.95 -13.67 27.49
C TRP A 254 -8.36 -13.89 28.95
N THR A 255 -7.61 -13.33 29.90
CA THR A 255 -7.96 -13.33 31.33
C THR A 255 -8.71 -12.06 31.74
N ASN A 256 -8.25 -10.91 31.26
CA ASN A 256 -8.89 -9.61 31.45
C ASN A 256 -8.73 -8.77 30.18
N ILE A 257 -9.61 -7.78 30.02
CA ILE A 257 -9.52 -6.79 28.95
C ILE A 257 -9.61 -5.38 29.53
N THR A 258 -8.63 -4.55 29.20
CA THR A 258 -8.56 -3.13 29.55
C THR A 258 -8.59 -2.33 28.27
N ARG A 259 -9.48 -1.34 28.18
CA ARG A 259 -9.65 -0.52 26.97
C ARG A 259 -9.30 0.93 27.26
N TYR A 260 -8.65 1.58 26.31
CA TYR A 260 -8.28 2.99 26.36
C TYR A 260 -8.88 3.71 25.15
N ALA A 261 -9.62 4.80 25.39
CA ALA A 261 -10.19 5.63 24.34
C ALA A 261 -10.30 7.09 24.81
N THR A 262 -9.70 8.03 24.08
CA THR A 262 -9.79 9.48 24.33
C THR A 262 -11.15 10.07 23.94
N SER A 263 -11.81 9.50 22.90
CA SER A 263 -13.08 9.99 22.38
C SER A 263 -14.27 9.61 23.28
N ALA A 264 -14.96 10.62 23.84
CA ALA A 264 -16.16 10.44 24.66
C ALA A 264 -17.31 9.74 23.90
N PHE A 265 -17.43 9.96 22.58
CA PHE A 265 -18.44 9.32 21.74
C PHE A 265 -18.16 7.82 21.54
N MET A 266 -16.88 7.45 21.38
CA MET A 266 -16.47 6.04 21.29
C MET A 266 -16.64 5.32 22.62
N ARG A 267 -16.34 5.98 23.75
CA ARG A 267 -16.64 5.45 25.08
C ARG A 267 -18.11 5.10 25.22
N MET A 268 -19.00 6.01 24.82
CA MET A 268 -20.46 5.79 24.93
C MET A 268 -20.97 4.66 24.00
N LYS A 269 -20.45 4.55 22.76
CA LYS A 269 -20.83 3.47 21.84
C LYS A 269 -20.34 2.09 22.29
N LEU A 270 -19.09 2.02 22.76
CA LEU A 270 -18.52 0.78 23.30
C LEU A 270 -19.24 0.38 24.58
N ASP A 271 -19.52 1.34 25.47
CA ASP A 271 -20.24 1.10 26.71
C ASP A 271 -21.66 0.57 26.47
N GLN A 272 -22.38 1.11 25.48
CA GLN A 272 -23.70 0.60 25.07
C GLN A 272 -23.63 -0.83 24.50
N ALA A 273 -22.66 -1.12 23.61
CA ALA A 273 -22.51 -2.44 23.00
C ALA A 273 -22.08 -3.52 24.00
N PHE A 274 -21.23 -3.16 24.97
CA PHE A 274 -20.69 -4.10 25.96
C PHE A 274 -21.58 -4.27 27.20
N SER A 275 -22.29 -3.23 27.63
CA SER A 275 -23.25 -3.30 28.75
C SER A 275 -24.46 -4.17 28.43
N GLN A 276 -24.93 -4.21 27.17
CA GLN A 276 -25.98 -5.13 26.74
C GLN A 276 -25.58 -6.61 26.83
N ARG A 277 -24.29 -6.90 26.95
CA ARG A 277 -23.70 -8.23 26.78
C ARG A 277 -22.88 -8.70 27.99
N ASN A 278 -22.98 -7.98 29.12
CA ASN A 278 -22.39 -8.30 30.44
C ASN A 278 -20.84 -8.38 30.48
N ILE A 279 -20.17 -7.55 29.67
CA ILE A 279 -18.70 -7.44 29.64
C ILE A 279 -18.28 -6.22 30.45
N ALA A 280 -17.28 -6.35 31.33
CA ALA A 280 -16.85 -5.27 32.23
C ALA A 280 -16.39 -4.02 31.43
N PRO A 281 -17.02 -2.85 31.64
CA PRO A 281 -16.80 -1.65 30.83
C PRO A 281 -15.63 -0.83 31.40
N HIS A 282 -14.43 -1.39 31.39
CA HIS A 282 -13.24 -0.65 31.81
C HIS A 282 -12.65 0.12 30.62
N VAL A 283 -13.24 1.26 30.28
CA VAL A 283 -12.77 2.18 29.24
C VAL A 283 -12.21 3.46 29.89
N PHE A 284 -10.89 3.61 29.89
CA PHE A 284 -10.21 4.73 30.54
C PHE A 284 -9.87 5.85 29.55
N GLU A 285 -9.88 7.09 30.05
CA GLU A 285 -9.61 8.32 29.29
C GLU A 285 -8.13 8.65 29.18
N ARG A 286 -7.28 8.09 30.07
CA ARG A 286 -5.82 8.33 30.11
C ARG A 286 -5.04 7.02 30.05
N LYS A 287 -4.00 6.97 29.20
CA LYS A 287 -3.15 5.78 28.99
C LYS A 287 -2.49 5.33 30.30
N GLU A 288 -2.15 6.29 31.16
CA GLU A 288 -1.55 6.09 32.47
C GLU A 288 -2.51 5.44 33.48
N GLU A 289 -3.79 5.82 33.48
CA GLU A 289 -4.83 5.23 34.35
C GLU A 289 -5.17 3.80 33.93
N ALA A 290 -5.18 3.55 32.62
CA ALA A 290 -5.41 2.22 32.06
C ALA A 290 -4.24 1.25 32.36
N GLN A 291 -3.00 1.74 32.35
CA GLN A 291 -1.82 0.98 32.79
C GLN A 291 -1.80 0.78 34.32
N ALA A 292 -2.25 1.77 35.10
CA ALA A 292 -2.35 1.67 36.55
C ALA A 292 -3.37 0.61 36.99
N PHE A 293 -4.53 0.51 36.31
CA PHE A 293 -5.56 -0.50 36.60
C PHE A 293 -5.08 -1.95 36.39
N LEU A 294 -4.26 -2.18 35.35
CA LEU A 294 -3.63 -3.49 35.14
C LEU A 294 -2.57 -3.84 36.20
N THR A 295 -1.99 -2.82 36.83
CA THR A 295 -0.98 -2.98 37.88
C THR A 295 -1.61 -3.14 39.26
N SER A 296 -2.82 -2.59 39.48
CA SER A 296 -3.55 -2.64 40.74
C SER A 296 -4.53 -3.81 40.89
N ALA A 297 -4.86 -4.54 39.81
CA ALA A 297 -5.71 -5.74 39.84
C ALA A 297 -4.99 -7.01 40.34
N LYS A 298 -4.00 -6.84 41.24
CA LYS A 298 -3.29 -7.93 41.94
C LYS A 298 -3.94 -8.24 43.28
#